data_AF-A0A183SHG5-F1
#
_entry.id   AF-A0A183SHG5-F1
#
_cell.length_a   1.000
_cell.length_b   1.000
_cell.length_c   1.000
_cell.angle_alpha   90.00
_cell.angle_beta   90.00
_cell.angle_gamma   90.00
#
_symmetry.space_group_name_H-M   'P 1'
#
loop_
_entity.id
_entity.type
_entity.pdbx_description
1 polymer ?
#
loop_
_entity_poly.entity_id
_entity_poly.type
_entity_poly.pdbx_seq_one_letter_code
_entity_poly.pdbx_strand_id
1 'polypeptide(L)'
;MSILYLVKRAFAAFTTNCFAEVFGAFVRPQLECAIQAWRPWAAKDINILEKFQRRTTKLVLGHGSQPYETRLSSLNLFPLHYRQLRGDLILTFRILRVQDCCLVPGDFFELAKTTNLRGHPLKLRVTGARLDIRKYFFSKRVVEAWNSLPLDVVMSDSLEVFKQKLDRYNGVSYNTN
;
A
#
# COMPACT_ATOMS: atom_id res chain seq x y z
N MET A 1 -14.15 25.09 0.90
CA MET A 1 -15.00 24.03 1.51
C MET A 1 -14.27 22.70 1.39
N SER A 2 -14.07 21.96 2.48
CA SER A 2 -13.43 20.63 2.42
C SER A 2 -14.41 19.58 1.89
N ILE A 3 -13.96 18.64 1.06
CA ILE A 3 -14.78 17.53 0.56
C ILE A 3 -15.43 16.71 1.69
N LEU A 4 -14.73 16.53 2.82
CA LEU A 4 -15.24 15.84 3.99
C LEU A 4 -16.43 16.56 4.64
N TYR A 5 -16.44 17.89 4.58
CA TYR A 5 -17.56 18.68 5.06
C TYR A 5 -18.78 18.52 4.17
N LEU A 6 -18.58 18.50 2.84
CA LEU A 6 -19.66 18.26 1.88
C LEU A 6 -20.26 16.86 2.06
N VAL A 7 -19.43 15.83 2.24
CA VAL A 7 -19.87 14.46 2.55
C VAL A 7 -20.68 14.43 3.85
N LYS A 8 -20.16 15.01 4.94
CA LYS A 8 -20.90 15.06 6.21
C LYS A 8 -22.26 15.75 6.08
N ARG A 9 -22.39 16.77 5.22
CA ARG A 9 -23.64 17.50 5.02
C ARG A 9 -24.60 16.78 4.08
N ALA A 10 -24.08 16.03 3.11
CA ALA A 10 -24.89 15.33 2.11
C ALA A 10 -25.60 14.09 2.70
N PHE A 11 -25.00 13.44 3.70
CA PHE A 11 -25.56 12.24 4.32
C PHE A 11 -26.07 12.53 5.73
N ALA A 12 -27.36 12.32 5.98
CA ALA A 12 -27.95 12.42 7.33
C ALA A 12 -27.34 11.38 8.30
N ALA A 13 -27.00 10.20 7.77
CA ALA A 13 -26.37 9.11 8.50
C ALA A 13 -25.25 8.52 7.64
N PHE A 14 -24.00 8.55 8.13
CA PHE A 14 -22.85 7.99 7.42
C PHE A 14 -22.58 6.57 7.91
N THR A 15 -23.23 5.59 7.28
CA THR A 15 -23.12 4.16 7.61
C THR A 15 -21.81 3.57 7.09
N THR A 16 -21.45 2.37 7.56
CA THR A 16 -20.26 1.64 7.11
C THR A 16 -20.29 1.33 5.61
N ASN A 17 -21.46 0.96 5.06
CA ASN A 17 -21.64 0.68 3.64
C ASN A 17 -21.47 1.94 2.78
N CYS A 18 -22.13 3.05 3.17
CA CYS A 18 -21.98 4.34 2.50
C CYS A 18 -20.53 4.83 2.56
N PHE A 19 -19.87 4.63 3.70
CA PHE A 19 -18.45 4.92 3.84
C PHE A 19 -17.60 4.13 2.85
N ALA A 20 -17.83 2.81 2.72
CA ALA A 20 -17.05 1.97 1.80
C ALA A 20 -17.18 2.44 0.35
N GLU A 21 -18.38 2.80 -0.09
CA GLU A 21 -18.65 3.33 -1.43
C GLU A 21 -17.98 4.69 -1.64
N VAL A 22 -18.22 5.66 -0.75
CA VAL A 22 -17.68 7.03 -0.88
C VAL A 22 -16.16 7.03 -0.75
N PHE A 23 -15.62 6.27 0.19
CA PHE A 23 -14.18 6.15 0.37
C PHE A 23 -13.55 5.45 -0.84
N GLY A 24 -14.16 4.37 -1.33
CA GLY A 24 -13.69 3.64 -2.51
C GLY A 24 -13.73 4.47 -3.79
N ALA A 25 -14.77 5.29 -3.99
CA ALA A 25 -14.97 6.07 -5.20
C ALA A 25 -14.14 7.36 -5.22
N PHE A 26 -14.04 8.08 -4.10
CA PHE A 26 -13.44 9.43 -4.09
C PHE A 26 -12.08 9.49 -3.40
N VAL A 27 -11.89 8.75 -2.32
CA VAL A 27 -10.68 8.89 -1.48
C VAL A 27 -9.60 7.92 -1.93
N ARG A 28 -9.97 6.66 -2.14
CA ARG A 28 -9.05 5.59 -2.50
C ARG A 28 -8.28 5.91 -3.78
N PRO A 29 -8.90 6.41 -4.87
CA PRO A 29 -8.15 6.76 -6.07
C PRO A 29 -7.15 7.88 -5.81
N GLN A 30 -7.47 8.87 -4.97
CA GLN A 30 -6.53 9.96 -4.68
C GLN A 30 -5.32 9.51 -3.84
N LEU A 31 -5.52 8.54 -2.94
CA LEU A 31 -4.45 8.00 -2.10
C LEU A 31 -3.63 6.90 -2.78
N GLU A 32 -4.22 6.21 -3.76
CA GLU A 32 -3.62 5.05 -4.41
C GLU A 32 -3.22 5.29 -5.86
N CYS A 33 -3.69 6.37 -6.49
CA CYS A 33 -3.23 6.77 -7.81
C CYS A 33 -1.75 7.20 -7.71
N ALA A 34 -0.94 6.60 -8.58
CA ALA A 34 0.48 6.93 -8.72
C ALA A 34 1.31 6.81 -7.42
N ILE A 35 0.98 5.88 -6.51
CA ILE A 35 1.80 5.59 -5.31
C ILE A 35 3.30 5.48 -5.67
N GLN A 36 3.62 4.78 -6.75
CA GLN A 36 5.00 4.50 -7.12
C GLN A 36 5.72 5.76 -7.63
N ALA A 37 5.00 6.71 -8.24
CA ALA A 37 5.58 7.97 -8.72
C ALA A 37 5.57 9.10 -7.67
N TRP A 38 4.51 9.19 -6.85
CA TRP A 38 4.25 10.37 -6.00
C TRP A 38 4.31 10.10 -4.48
N ARG A 39 4.52 8.86 -4.01
CA ARG A 39 4.56 8.57 -2.56
C ARG A 39 5.52 9.53 -1.83
N PRO A 40 5.00 10.38 -0.93
CA PRO A 40 5.82 11.33 -0.20
C PRO A 40 6.73 10.59 0.80
N TRP A 41 7.93 11.11 1.01
CA TRP A 41 8.87 10.57 2.00
C TRP A 41 8.97 11.41 3.26
N ALA A 42 8.56 12.68 3.22
CA ALA A 42 8.60 13.54 4.40
C ALA A 42 7.50 13.14 5.39
N ALA A 43 7.88 12.98 6.66
CA ALA A 43 6.93 12.63 7.73
C ALA A 43 5.76 13.62 7.82
N LYS A 44 5.99 14.90 7.52
CA LYS A 44 4.95 15.93 7.47
C LYS A 44 3.84 15.59 6.47
N ASP A 45 4.21 15.21 5.26
CA ASP A 45 3.27 14.94 4.17
C ASP A 45 2.53 13.62 4.41
N ILE A 46 3.24 12.60 4.90
CA ILE A 46 2.64 11.33 5.34
C ILE A 46 1.60 11.60 6.44
N ASN A 47 1.93 12.44 7.42
CA ASN A 47 1.02 12.80 8.50
C ASN A 47 -0.22 13.57 7.99
N ILE A 48 -0.08 14.41 6.97
CA ILE A 48 -1.22 15.11 6.35
C ILE A 48 -2.18 14.10 5.71
N LEU A 49 -1.65 13.16 4.92
CA LEU A 49 -2.45 12.13 4.25
C LEU A 49 -3.11 11.17 5.27
N GLU A 50 -2.37 10.74 6.28
CA GLU A 50 -2.89 9.87 7.34
C GLU A 50 -3.96 10.58 8.19
N LYS A 51 -3.78 11.88 8.45
CA LYS A 51 -4.77 12.70 9.16
C LYS A 51 -6.08 12.80 8.40
N PHE A 52 -6.03 12.81 7.06
CA PHE A 52 -7.24 12.74 6.24
C PHE A 52 -8.00 11.43 6.47
N GLN A 53 -7.32 10.28 6.41
CA GLN A 53 -7.93 8.98 6.70
C GLN A 53 -8.51 8.93 8.12
N ARG A 54 -7.74 9.40 9.13
CA ARG A 54 -8.17 9.47 10.54
C ARG A 54 -9.44 10.31 10.71
N ARG A 55 -9.56 11.44 10.01
CA ARG A 55 -10.75 12.31 10.06
C ARG A 55 -11.95 11.68 9.36
N THR A 56 -11.75 11.10 8.19
CA THR A 56 -12.83 10.47 7.41
C THR A 56 -13.48 9.34 8.19
N THR A 57 -12.66 8.47 8.78
CA THR A 57 -13.12 7.33 9.60
C THR A 57 -13.80 7.74 10.91
N LYS A 58 -13.68 9.00 11.36
CA LYS A 58 -14.46 9.53 12.51
C LYS A 58 -15.88 9.94 12.12
N LEU A 59 -16.13 10.17 10.83
CA LEU A 59 -17.45 10.59 10.36
C LEU A 59 -18.45 9.44 10.34
N VAL A 60 -17.96 8.20 10.33
CA VAL A 60 -18.82 7.01 10.35
C VAL A 60 -19.54 6.94 11.69
N LEU A 61 -20.85 6.72 11.63
CA LEU A 61 -21.69 6.59 12.81
C LEU A 61 -21.16 5.48 13.74
N GLY A 62 -21.12 5.76 15.05
CA GLY A 62 -20.62 4.83 16.06
C GLY A 62 -19.09 4.75 16.19
N HIS A 63 -18.32 5.31 15.25
CA HIS A 63 -16.86 5.24 15.29
C HIS A 63 -16.19 6.46 15.94
N GLY A 64 -16.89 7.56 16.22
CA GLY A 64 -16.27 8.82 16.66
C GLY A 64 -15.35 8.73 17.89
N SER A 65 -15.71 7.91 18.88
CA SER A 65 -14.98 7.71 20.14
C SER A 65 -13.94 6.59 20.09
N GLN A 66 -13.96 5.74 19.06
CA GLN A 66 -13.08 4.57 18.99
C GLN A 66 -11.63 4.96 18.65
N PRO A 67 -10.64 4.24 19.19
CA PRO A 67 -9.25 4.42 18.81
C PRO A 67 -9.05 4.10 17.32
N TYR A 68 -8.03 4.70 16.71
CA TYR A 68 -7.86 4.66 15.26
C TYR A 68 -7.70 3.24 14.71
N GLU A 69 -6.91 2.39 15.37
CA GLU A 69 -6.68 1.01 14.92
C GLU A 69 -7.98 0.20 14.91
N THR A 70 -8.83 0.34 15.94
CA THR A 70 -10.14 -0.31 15.97
C THR A 70 -11.03 0.13 14.82
N ARG A 71 -10.99 1.43 14.47
CA ARG A 71 -11.76 1.96 13.34
C ARG A 71 -11.28 1.41 12.00
N LEU A 72 -9.98 1.20 11.85
CA LEU A 72 -9.42 0.57 10.65
C LEU A 72 -9.91 -0.86 10.51
N SER A 73 -9.84 -1.66 11.58
CA SER A 73 -10.33 -3.04 11.58
C SER A 73 -11.82 -3.13 11.28
N SER A 74 -12.65 -2.29 11.91
CA SER A 74 -14.10 -2.31 11.70
C SER A 74 -14.53 -1.87 10.30
N LEU A 75 -13.75 -1.01 9.64
CA LEU A 75 -14.02 -0.50 8.30
C LEU A 75 -13.25 -1.28 7.21
N ASN A 76 -12.55 -2.36 7.58
CA ASN A 76 -11.70 -3.15 6.68
C ASN A 76 -10.70 -2.28 5.90
N LEU A 77 -10.09 -1.30 6.57
CA LEU A 77 -9.12 -0.39 5.97
C LEU A 77 -7.70 -0.71 6.43
N PHE A 78 -6.77 -0.49 5.52
CA PHE A 78 -5.34 -0.54 5.82
C PHE A 78 -4.82 0.84 6.23
N PRO A 79 -3.82 0.89 7.13
CA PRO A 79 -3.11 2.14 7.39
C PRO A 79 -2.38 2.60 6.13
N LEU A 80 -2.19 3.92 5.95
CA LEU A 80 -1.63 4.47 4.69
C LEU A 80 -0.25 3.90 4.38
N HIS A 81 0.61 3.75 5.40
CA HIS A 81 1.96 3.23 5.21
C HIS A 81 1.95 1.84 4.56
N TYR A 82 1.02 0.97 4.99
CA TYR A 82 0.88 -0.36 4.43
C TYR A 82 0.29 -0.32 3.02
N ARG A 83 -0.70 0.53 2.75
CA ARG A 83 -1.26 0.69 1.39
C ARG A 83 -0.22 1.11 0.37
N GLN A 84 0.65 2.04 0.75
CA GLN A 84 1.75 2.49 -0.09
C GLN A 84 2.78 1.39 -0.32
N LEU A 85 3.20 0.69 0.75
CA LEU A 85 4.13 -0.42 0.64
C LEU A 85 3.56 -1.55 -0.23
N ARG A 86 2.29 -1.90 -0.02
CA ARG A 86 1.56 -2.90 -0.80
C ARG A 86 1.50 -2.51 -2.28
N GLY A 87 1.25 -1.24 -2.60
CA GLY A 87 1.30 -0.74 -3.97
C GLY A 87 2.69 -0.89 -4.61
N ASP A 88 3.75 -0.55 -3.88
CA ASP A 88 5.12 -0.73 -4.35
C ASP A 88 5.43 -2.21 -4.62
N LEU A 89 5.13 -3.10 -3.66
CA LEU A 89 5.38 -4.55 -3.79
C LEU A 89 4.56 -5.21 -4.91
N ILE A 90 3.31 -4.77 -5.11
CA ILE A 90 2.47 -5.22 -6.24
C ILE A 90 3.11 -4.83 -7.56
N LEU A 91 3.61 -3.60 -7.71
CA LEU A 91 4.27 -3.20 -8.95
C LEU A 91 5.57 -3.98 -9.17
N THR A 92 6.37 -4.19 -8.12
CA THR A 92 7.58 -5.01 -8.21
C THR A 92 7.27 -6.44 -8.63
N PHE A 93 6.23 -7.07 -8.07
CA PHE A 93 5.77 -8.38 -8.52
C PHE A 93 5.37 -8.37 -9.99
N ARG A 94 4.59 -7.37 -10.42
CA ARG A 94 4.19 -7.24 -11.83
C ARG A 94 5.39 -7.12 -12.76
N ILE A 95 6.36 -6.28 -12.42
CA ILE A 95 7.58 -6.10 -13.20
C ILE A 95 8.36 -7.42 -13.27
N LEU A 96 8.59 -8.08 -12.14
CA LEU A 96 9.49 -9.24 -12.09
C LEU A 96 8.86 -10.57 -12.57
N ARG A 97 7.54 -10.71 -12.45
CA ARG A 97 6.86 -12.01 -12.63
C ARG A 97 5.75 -12.02 -13.66
N VAL A 98 5.03 -10.92 -13.86
CA VAL A 98 3.88 -10.89 -14.76
C VAL A 98 4.36 -10.57 -16.17
N GLN A 99 4.12 -11.48 -17.11
CA GLN A 99 4.56 -11.35 -18.50
C GLN A 99 3.91 -10.16 -19.24
N ASP A 100 2.69 -9.75 -18.84
CA ASP A 100 1.94 -8.63 -19.45
C ASP A 100 2.25 -7.25 -18.83
N CYS A 101 3.44 -7.07 -18.25
CA CYS A 101 3.86 -5.75 -17.76
C CYS A 101 4.60 -4.99 -18.87
N CYS A 102 4.11 -3.80 -19.26
CA CYS A 102 4.78 -2.94 -20.24
C CYS A 102 6.12 -2.35 -19.75
N LEU A 103 6.59 -2.72 -18.56
CA LEU A 103 7.82 -2.23 -17.95
C LEU A 103 8.90 -3.31 -18.05
N VAL A 104 10.07 -2.94 -18.57
CA VAL A 104 11.20 -3.85 -18.67
C VAL A 104 11.87 -4.00 -17.30
N PRO A 105 12.03 -5.21 -16.76
CA PRO A 105 12.62 -5.40 -15.43
C PRO A 105 14.00 -4.75 -15.26
N GLY A 106 14.85 -4.85 -16.28
CA GLY A 106 16.22 -4.34 -16.26
C GLY A 106 16.34 -2.81 -16.13
N ASP A 107 15.30 -2.06 -16.49
CA ASP A 107 15.29 -0.59 -16.37
C ASP A 107 15.16 -0.15 -14.91
N PHE A 108 14.52 -0.98 -14.09
CA PHE A 108 14.20 -0.66 -12.70
C PHE A 108 15.10 -1.41 -11.73
N PHE A 109 15.38 -2.70 -12.00
CA PHE A 109 15.95 -3.62 -11.03
C PHE A 109 17.10 -4.43 -11.61
N GLU A 110 18.10 -4.66 -10.77
CA GLU A 110 19.12 -5.67 -10.98
C GLU A 110 18.90 -6.80 -9.98
N LEU A 111 18.97 -8.05 -10.42
CA LEU A 111 18.95 -9.19 -9.51
C LEU A 111 20.25 -9.27 -8.71
N ALA A 112 20.16 -9.70 -7.46
CA ALA A 112 21.32 -9.95 -6.62
C ALA A 112 22.15 -11.09 -7.22
N LYS A 113 23.44 -10.86 -7.44
CA LYS A 113 24.38 -11.87 -7.95
C LYS A 113 24.76 -12.92 -6.90
N THR A 114 24.55 -12.63 -5.63
CA THR A 114 24.95 -13.51 -4.54
C THR A 114 23.92 -14.60 -4.32
N THR A 115 24.30 -15.84 -4.60
CA THR A 115 23.56 -17.08 -4.30
C THR A 115 23.66 -17.45 -2.82
N ASN A 116 23.49 -16.49 -1.91
CA ASN A 116 23.43 -16.81 -0.49
C ASN A 116 22.23 -17.74 -0.24
N LEU A 117 22.49 -18.88 0.39
CA LEU A 117 21.55 -19.98 0.69
C LEU A 117 20.32 -19.58 1.55
N ARG A 118 20.15 -18.29 1.87
CA ARG A 118 19.06 -17.76 2.71
C ARG A 118 18.25 -16.73 1.95
N GLY A 119 17.01 -17.08 1.61
CA GLY A 119 16.00 -16.22 0.99
C GLY A 119 15.45 -16.77 -0.33
N HIS A 120 14.66 -15.96 -1.03
CA HIS A 120 14.08 -16.32 -2.32
C HIS A 120 15.01 -15.96 -3.50
N PRO A 121 14.89 -16.62 -4.67
CA PRO A 121 15.82 -16.43 -5.79
C PRO A 121 15.63 -15.11 -6.55
N LEU A 122 14.52 -14.40 -6.33
CA LEU A 122 14.22 -13.10 -6.97
C LEU A 122 14.68 -11.90 -6.13
N LYS A 123 15.75 -12.07 -5.35
CA LYS A 123 16.30 -10.97 -4.57
C LYS A 123 16.85 -9.88 -5.49
N LEU A 124 16.57 -8.64 -5.13
CA LEU A 124 17.03 -7.45 -5.83
C LEU A 124 18.35 -6.96 -5.22
N ARG A 125 19.24 -6.46 -6.07
CA ARG A 125 20.53 -5.91 -5.66
C ARG A 125 20.32 -4.65 -4.83
N VAL A 126 20.75 -4.71 -3.56
CA VAL A 126 20.80 -3.53 -2.70
C VAL A 126 21.87 -2.59 -3.23
N THR A 127 21.47 -1.35 -3.53
CA THR A 127 22.34 -0.34 -4.13
C THR A 127 22.16 0.99 -3.40
N GLY A 128 23.26 1.63 -3.00
CA GLY A 128 23.21 2.92 -2.32
C GLY A 128 22.62 4.05 -3.17
N ALA A 129 22.25 5.15 -2.51
CA ALA A 129 21.86 6.40 -3.14
C ALA A 129 22.45 7.56 -2.34
N ARG A 130 23.05 8.54 -3.04
CA ARG A 130 23.62 9.75 -2.41
C ARG A 130 22.58 10.82 -2.13
N LEU A 131 21.56 10.93 -2.98
CA LEU A 131 20.50 11.92 -2.89
C LEU A 131 19.21 11.29 -2.40
N ASP A 132 18.47 12.01 -1.55
CA ASP A 132 17.18 11.56 -1.02
C ASP A 132 16.15 11.29 -2.14
N ILE A 133 16.15 12.09 -3.20
CA ILE A 133 15.28 11.87 -4.37
C ILE A 133 15.48 10.46 -4.93
N ARG A 134 16.73 10.01 -5.07
CA ARG A 134 17.03 8.66 -5.56
C ARG A 134 16.76 7.61 -4.48
N LYS A 135 17.07 7.90 -3.21
CA LYS A 135 16.84 7.00 -2.06
C LYS A 135 15.36 6.62 -1.93
N TYR A 136 14.46 7.59 -2.06
CA TYR A 136 13.01 7.41 -1.94
C TYR A 136 12.30 7.12 -3.26
N PHE A 137 13.05 7.01 -4.36
CA PHE A 137 12.52 6.56 -5.64
C PHE A 137 12.02 5.12 -5.53
N PHE A 138 10.95 4.78 -6.27
CA PHE A 138 10.30 3.47 -6.24
C PHE A 138 11.30 2.31 -6.30
N SER A 139 12.18 2.28 -7.30
CA SER A 139 13.11 1.16 -7.53
C SER A 139 14.20 1.00 -6.46
N LYS A 140 14.35 1.98 -5.56
CA LYS A 140 15.29 1.93 -4.44
C LYS A 140 14.58 1.57 -3.14
N ARG A 141 13.49 2.27 -2.80
CA ARG A 141 12.80 2.08 -1.52
C ARG A 141 12.13 0.72 -1.37
N VAL A 142 11.74 0.08 -2.47
CA VAL A 142 11.03 -1.22 -2.43
C VAL A 142 11.97 -2.40 -2.21
N VAL A 143 13.27 -2.24 -2.49
CA VAL A 143 14.25 -3.34 -2.52
C VAL A 143 14.33 -4.08 -1.18
N GLU A 144 14.42 -3.35 -0.08
CA GLU A 144 14.53 -3.95 1.25
C GLU A 144 13.28 -4.74 1.62
N ALA A 145 12.10 -4.14 1.41
CA ALA A 145 10.83 -4.79 1.70
C ALA A 145 10.55 -5.98 0.78
N TRP A 146 10.99 -5.93 -0.48
CA TRP A 146 10.88 -7.08 -1.39
C TRP A 146 11.78 -8.23 -0.94
N ASN A 147 13.03 -7.93 -0.58
CA ASN A 147 14.01 -8.93 -0.18
C ASN A 147 13.70 -9.60 1.17
N SER A 148 12.86 -8.99 2.01
CA SER A 148 12.40 -9.54 3.28
C SER A 148 11.17 -10.44 3.14
N LEU A 149 10.52 -10.48 1.97
CA LEU A 149 9.38 -11.35 1.75
C LEU A 149 9.80 -12.83 1.75
N PRO A 150 8.93 -13.72 2.25
CA PRO A 150 9.19 -15.14 2.22
C PRO A 150 8.99 -15.70 0.80
N LEU A 151 9.60 -16.86 0.54
CA LEU A 151 9.63 -17.50 -0.78
C LEU A 151 8.23 -17.78 -1.31
N ASP A 152 7.31 -18.23 -0.45
CA ASP A 152 5.94 -18.61 -0.79
C ASP A 152 5.09 -17.42 -1.25
N VAL A 153 5.33 -16.22 -0.71
CA VAL A 153 4.69 -14.98 -1.16
C VAL A 153 5.25 -14.59 -2.53
N VAL A 154 6.58 -14.53 -2.66
CA VAL A 154 7.25 -14.07 -3.89
C VAL A 154 7.00 -15.00 -5.09
N MET A 155 6.93 -16.30 -4.85
CA MET A 155 6.67 -17.32 -5.89
C MET A 155 5.19 -17.61 -6.11
N SER A 156 4.30 -16.66 -5.82
CA SER A 156 2.88 -16.79 -6.14
C SER A 156 2.65 -16.95 -7.65
N ASP A 157 1.68 -17.79 -8.01
CA ASP A 157 1.34 -18.10 -9.42
C ASP A 157 0.56 -16.98 -10.12
N SER A 158 -0.13 -16.14 -9.35
CA SER A 158 -0.90 -15.01 -9.87
C SER A 158 -0.78 -13.78 -8.98
N LEU A 159 -1.17 -12.63 -9.54
CA LEU A 159 -1.18 -11.36 -8.81
C LEU A 159 -2.19 -11.38 -7.65
N GLU A 160 -3.31 -12.06 -7.81
CA GLU A 160 -4.37 -12.20 -6.82
C GLU A 160 -3.88 -13.02 -5.62
N VAL A 161 -3.22 -14.15 -5.90
CA VAL A 161 -2.60 -14.99 -4.86
C VAL A 161 -1.49 -14.22 -4.14
N PHE A 162 -0.67 -13.47 -4.88
CA PHE A 162 0.36 -12.61 -4.30
C PHE A 162 -0.24 -11.59 -3.33
N LYS A 163 -1.28 -10.84 -3.74
CA LYS A 163 -1.98 -9.86 -2.90
C LYS A 163 -2.50 -10.50 -1.60
N GLN A 164 -3.15 -11.65 -1.69
CA GLN A 164 -3.72 -12.35 -0.53
C GLN A 164 -2.63 -12.82 0.43
N LYS A 165 -1.57 -13.46 -0.07
CA LYS A 165 -0.45 -13.93 0.77
C LYS A 165 0.30 -12.76 1.41
N LEU A 166 0.50 -11.67 0.67
CA LEU A 166 1.13 -10.45 1.18
C LEU A 166 0.33 -9.83 2.33
N ASP A 167 -1.00 -9.75 2.19
CA ASP A 167 -1.87 -9.20 3.22
C ASP A 167 -1.89 -10.10 4.46
N ARG A 168 -1.91 -11.43 4.31
CA ARG A 168 -1.75 -12.39 5.43
C ARG A 168 -0.40 -12.24 6.14
N TYR A 169 0.70 -12.12 5.39
CA TYR A 169 2.06 -12.00 5.93
C TYR A 169 2.21 -10.77 6.83
N ASN A 170 1.62 -9.64 6.45
CA ASN A 170 1.68 -8.40 7.23
C ASN A 170 0.64 -8.35 8.37
N GLY A 171 0.05 -9.50 8.74
CA GLY A 171 -0.92 -9.61 9.83
C GLY A 171 -2.28 -9.01 9.51
N VAL A 172 -2.60 -8.81 8.22
CA VAL A 172 -3.89 -8.29 7.80
C VAL A 172 -4.76 -9.39 7.23
N SER A 173 -5.35 -10.16 8.14
CA SER A 173 -6.38 -11.15 7.82
C SER A 173 -7.65 -10.44 7.36
N TYR A 174 -7.97 -10.54 6.08
CA TYR A 174 -9.34 -10.28 5.63
C TYR A 174 -10.21 -11.47 5.96
N ASN A 175 -11.33 -11.22 6.63
CA ASN A 175 -12.46 -12.14 6.61
C ASN A 175 -13.10 -12.04 5.22
N THR A 176 -12.78 -12.99 4.35
CA THR A 176 -13.59 -13.28 3.16
C THR A 176 -14.82 -14.06 3.62
N ASN A 177 -15.94 -13.35 3.77
CA ASN A 177 -17.27 -13.95 3.59
C ASN A 177 -17.65 -13.81 2.11
#